data_AF-A0A920TQ66-F1
#
_entry.id   AF-A0A920TQ66-F1
#
_cell.length_a   1.000
_cell.length_b   1.000
_cell.length_c   1.000
_cell.angle_alpha   90.00
_cell.angle_beta   90.00
_cell.angle_gamma   90.00
#
_symmetry.space_group_name_H-M   'P 1'
#
loop_
_entity.id
_entity.type
_entity.pdbx_description
1 polymer ?
#
loop_
_entity_poly.entity_id
_entity_poly.type
_entity_poly.pdbx_seq_one_letter_code
_entity_poly.pdbx_strand_id
1 'polypeptide(L)'
;MKEKELKIITVGSKGNDQLKRVYGDKIIENISFKESKNANYFDADKVGKMVIEKFEAGEFDVCTIFYNQFKNVITQIPQAQKI
;
A
#
# COMPACT_ATOMS: atom_id res chain seq x y z
N MET A 1 -26.87 -1.09 2.10
CA MET A 1 -25.57 -0.70 1.53
C MET A 1 -24.56 -1.71 2.06
N LYS A 2 -23.85 -2.47 1.22
CA LYS A 2 -22.86 -3.46 1.71
C LYS A 2 -21.76 -2.70 2.46
N GLU A 3 -21.62 -2.93 3.77
CA GLU A 3 -20.43 -2.53 4.52
C GLU A 3 -19.22 -3.18 3.87
N LYS A 4 -18.50 -2.40 3.06
CA LYS A 4 -17.21 -2.83 2.53
C LYS A 4 -16.19 -2.52 3.60
N GLU A 5 -15.71 -3.58 4.26
CA GLU A 5 -14.62 -3.48 5.20
C GLU A 5 -13.34 -3.10 4.44
N LEU A 6 -12.73 -1.98 4.82
CA LEU A 6 -11.53 -1.46 4.17
C LEU A 6 -10.33 -1.83 5.02
N LYS A 7 -9.40 -2.60 4.44
CA LYS A 7 -8.09 -2.88 5.00
C LYS A 7 -7.04 -2.04 4.28
N ILE A 8 -6.16 -1.40 5.04
CA ILE A 8 -5.10 -0.53 4.52
C ILE A 8 -3.75 -1.16 4.86
N ILE A 9 -2.90 -1.28 3.85
CA ILE A 9 -1.49 -1.64 4.01
C ILE A 9 -0.68 -0.41 3.61
N THR A 10 0.20 0.04 4.49
CA THR A 10 1.04 1.21 4.22
C THR A 10 2.46 0.78 3.94
N VAL A 11 3.05 1.37 2.90
CA VAL A 11 4.46 1.19 2.56
C VAL A 11 5.21 2.49 2.88
N GLY A 12 6.09 2.42 3.87
CA GLY A 12 6.88 3.54 4.36
C GLY A 12 6.21 4.35 5.48
N SER A 13 7.05 5.04 6.25
CA SER A 13 6.63 5.77 7.45
C SER A 13 5.76 7.00 7.17
N LYS A 14 6.06 7.78 6.12
CA LYS A 14 5.36 9.05 5.86
C LYS A 14 3.86 8.85 5.57
N GLY A 15 3.52 7.86 4.74
CA GLY A 15 2.12 7.54 4.42
C GLY A 15 1.39 6.97 5.62
N ASN A 16 2.05 6.06 6.35
CA ASN A 16 1.54 5.50 7.59
C ASN A 16 1.21 6.59 8.63
N ASP A 17 2.13 7.52 8.89
CA ASP A 17 1.95 8.54 9.92
C ASP A 17 0.81 9.51 9.60
N GLN A 18 0.56 9.77 8.31
CA GLN A 18 -0.60 10.56 7.88
C GLN A 18 -1.90 9.78 8.03
N LEU A 19 -1.95 8.54 7.52
CA LEU A 19 -3.16 7.72 7.50
C LEU A 19 -3.56 7.24 8.89
N LYS A 20 -2.60 6.93 9.76
CA LYS A 20 -2.83 6.42 11.12
C LYS A 20 -3.66 7.36 11.99
N ARG A 21 -3.63 8.67 11.73
CA ARG A 21 -4.42 9.66 12.47
C ARG A 21 -5.92 9.56 12.21
N VAL A 22 -6.31 9.09 11.02
CA VAL A 22 -7.71 9.09 10.56
C VAL A 22 -8.26 7.67 10.39
N TYR A 23 -7.40 6.73 9.99
CA TYR A 23 -7.75 5.36 9.61
C TYR A 23 -6.92 4.31 10.36
N GLY A 24 -6.38 4.64 11.54
CA GLY A 24 -5.48 3.73 12.27
C GLY A 24 -6.10 2.37 12.60
N ASP A 25 -7.42 2.33 12.80
CA ASP A 25 -8.25 1.14 12.98
C ASP A 25 -8.29 0.24 11.74
N LYS A 26 -8.06 0.80 10.55
CA LYS A 26 -8.11 0.09 9.27
C LYS A 26 -6.73 -0.32 8.75
N ILE A 27 -5.66 0.16 9.37
CA ILE A 27 -4.29 -0.21 9.00
C ILE A 27 -4.00 -1.59 9.58
N ILE A 28 -3.91 -2.59 8.71
CA ILE A 28 -3.61 -3.97 9.11
C ILE A 28 -2.10 -4.25 9.12
N GLU A 29 -1.33 -3.49 8.34
CA GLU A 29 0.10 -3.72 8.18
C GLU A 29 0.83 -2.46 7.74
N ASN A 30 2.05 -2.27 8.27
CA ASN A 30 2.93 -1.18 7.90
C ASN A 30 4.32 -1.72 7.55
N ILE A 31 4.67 -1.65 6.28
CA ILE A 31 5.92 -2.17 5.73
C ILE A 31 6.92 -1.03 5.63
N SER A 32 8.05 -1.13 6.32
CA SER A 32 9.10 -0.11 6.29
C SER A 32 10.35 -0.63 5.60
N PHE A 33 10.73 0.01 4.49
CA PHE A 33 11.97 -0.27 3.76
C PHE A 33 13.14 0.61 4.19
N LYS A 34 13.15 1.13 5.43
CA LYS A 34 14.20 2.04 5.93
C LYS A 34 15.63 1.49 5.81
N GLU A 35 15.79 0.17 5.81
CA GLU A 35 17.10 -0.49 5.67
C GLU A 35 17.48 -0.76 4.20
N SER A 36 16.51 -0.74 3.28
CA SER A 36 16.75 -0.83 1.84
C SER A 36 17.07 0.56 1.29
N LYS A 37 18.33 0.81 0.93
CA LYS A 37 18.78 2.08 0.35
C LYS A 37 18.05 2.46 -0.95
N ASN A 38 17.55 1.47 -1.70
CA ASN A 38 16.75 1.64 -2.90
C ASN A 38 15.53 0.71 -2.82
N ALA A 39 14.38 1.13 -3.35
CA ALA A 39 13.24 0.25 -3.57
C ALA A 39 13.67 -0.85 -4.56
N ASN A 40 14.10 -1.99 -4.02
CA ASN A 40 14.63 -3.10 -4.81
C ASN A 40 13.49 -4.02 -5.23
N TYR A 41 13.69 -4.74 -6.33
CA TYR A 41 12.73 -5.75 -6.80
C TYR A 41 12.32 -6.73 -5.70
N PHE A 42 13.25 -7.11 -4.82
CA PHE A 42 12.97 -7.98 -3.67
C PHE A 42 11.92 -7.40 -2.70
N ASP A 43 11.89 -6.09 -2.51
CA ASP A 43 10.89 -5.44 -1.66
C ASP A 43 9.52 -5.46 -2.33
N ALA A 44 9.47 -5.21 -3.65
CA ALA A 44 8.24 -5.34 -4.42
C ALA A 44 7.71 -6.79 -4.46
N ASP A 45 8.59 -7.78 -4.63
CA ASP A 45 8.25 -9.22 -4.61
C ASP A 45 7.66 -9.65 -3.26
N LYS A 46 8.24 -9.17 -2.15
CA LYS A 46 7.69 -9.41 -0.80
C LYS A 46 6.28 -8.86 -0.65
N VAL A 47 6.03 -7.62 -1.06
CA VAL A 47 4.68 -7.03 -0.99
C VAL A 47 3.73 -7.78 -1.92
N GLY A 48 4.17 -8.11 -3.13
CA GLY A 48 3.37 -8.86 -4.10
C GLY A 48 2.92 -10.22 -3.56
N LYS A 49 3.85 -11.00 -3.00
CA LYS A 49 3.55 -12.30 -2.37
C LYS A 49 2.54 -12.17 -1.24
N MET A 50 2.72 -11.20 -0.35
CA MET A 50 1.78 -10.99 0.75
C MET A 50 0.38 -10.59 0.26
N VAL A 51 0.28 -9.76 -0.78
CA VAL A 51 -1.01 -9.43 -1.40
C VAL A 51 -1.66 -10.66 -2.03
N ILE A 52 -0.89 -11.51 -2.72
CA ILE A 52 -1.38 -12.76 -3.32
C ILE A 52 -1.85 -13.74 -2.23
N GLU A 53 -1.06 -13.96 -1.18
CA GLU A 53 -1.42 -14.86 -0.07
C GLU A 53 -2.74 -14.43 0.60
N LYS A 54 -2.91 -13.13 0.82
CA LYS A 54 -4.16 -12.57 1.38
C LYS A 54 -5.34 -12.71 0.42
N PHE A 55 -5.10 -12.58 -0.88
CA PHE A 55 -6.13 -12.81 -1.89
C PHE A 55 -6.56 -14.28 -1.92
N GLU A 56 -5.60 -15.21 -1.93
CA GLU A 56 -5.86 -16.66 -1.90
C GLU A 56 -6.56 -17.10 -0.60
N ALA A 57 -6.26 -16.45 0.53
CA ALA A 57 -6.95 -16.65 1.79
C ALA A 57 -8.39 -16.07 1.81
N GLY A 58 -8.82 -15.38 0.76
CA GLY A 58 -10.15 -14.76 0.66
C GLY A 58 -10.33 -13.55 1.57
N GLU A 59 -9.24 -12.89 1.98
CA GLU A 59 -9.30 -11.74 2.89
C GLU A 59 -9.83 -10.46 2.24
N PHE A 60 -9.80 -10.36 0.90
CA PHE A 60 -10.31 -9.24 0.13
C PHE A 60 -10.65 -9.66 -1.32
N ASP A 61 -11.58 -8.93 -1.96
CA ASP A 61 -11.98 -9.17 -3.36
C ASP A 61 -11.29 -8.24 -4.37
N VAL A 62 -10.89 -7.04 -3.93
CA VAL A 62 -10.35 -5.98 -4.79
C VAL A 62 -9.15 -5.33 -4.12
N CYS A 63 -8.00 -5.31 -4.81
CA CYS A 63 -6.83 -4.55 -4.40
C CYS A 63 -6.75 -3.24 -5.20
N THR A 64 -6.41 -2.13 -4.55
CA THR A 64 -6.12 -0.86 -5.23
C THR A 64 -4.84 -0.28 -4.66
N ILE A 65 -3.86 -0.05 -5.53
CA ILE A 65 -2.58 0.52 -5.17
C ILE A 65 -2.58 2.02 -5.45
N PHE A 66 -2.10 2.80 -4.48
CA PHE A 66 -1.94 4.24 -4.59
C PHE A 66 -0.45 4.57 -4.64
N TYR A 67 -0.04 5.30 -5.66
CA TYR A 67 1.36 5.71 -5.83
C TYR A 67 1.45 7.04 -6.57
N ASN A 68 2.60 7.68 -6.47
CA ASN A 68 2.87 8.90 -7.23
C ASN A 68 3.56 8.54 -8.55
N GLN A 69 2.93 8.84 -9.67
CA GLN A 69 3.55 8.77 -10.98
C GLN A 69 4.43 10.00 -11.20
N PHE A 70 5.71 9.77 -11.49
CA PHE A 70 6.64 10.84 -11.81
C PHE A 70 6.27 11.48 -13.15
N LYS A 71 6.11 12.82 -13.17
CA LYS A 71 5.97 13.60 -14.41
C LYS A 71 7.19 14.45 -14.67
N ASN A 72 7.66 15.20 -13.66
CA ASN A 72 8.92 15.94 -13.68
C ASN A 72 9.35 16.23 -12.22
N VAL A 73 10.50 16.90 -12.03
CA VAL A 73 11.06 17.17 -10.68
C VAL A 73 10.09 17.95 -9.78
N ILE A 74 9.29 18.84 -10.35
CA ILE A 74 8.34 19.69 -9.61
C ILE A 74 7.00 18.97 -9.41
N THR A 75 6.60 18.13 -10.36
CA THR A 75 5.26 17.55 -10.45
C THR A 75 5.30 16.02 -10.35
N GLN A 76 4.60 15.52 -9.34
CA GLN A 76 4.25 14.11 -9.20
C GLN A 76 2.73 14.00 -9.16
N ILE A 77 2.15 13.06 -9.90
CA ILE A 77 0.70 12.91 -10.02
C ILE A 77 0.28 11.67 -9.23
N PRO A 78 -0.55 11.81 -8.19
CA PRO A 78 -1.12 10.65 -7.49
C PRO A 78 -1.97 9.82 -8.44
N GLN A 79 -1.76 8.51 -8.44
CA GLN A 79 -2.48 7.53 -9.23
C GLN A 79 -3.08 6.46 -8.32
N ALA A 80 -4.23 5.95 -8.75
CA ALA A 80 -4.88 4.79 -8.16
C ALA A 80 -5.04 3.72 -9.24
N GLN A 81 -4.49 2.54 -9.01
CA GLN A 81 -4.55 1.43 -9.96
C GLN A 81 -5.16 0.21 -9.28
N LYS A 82 -6.22 -0.33 -9.88
CA LYS A 82 -6.81 -1.59 -9.46
C LYS A 82 -6.01 -2.75 -10.05
N ILE A 83 -5.74 -3.75 -9.23
CA ILE A 83 -5.06 -5.00 -9.60
C ILE A 83 -6.00 -6.17 -9.34
#